data_AF-A0AAD7ZLC3-F1
#
_entry.id   AF-A0AAD7ZLC3-F1
#
_cell.length_a   1.000
_cell.length_b   1.000
_cell.length_c   1.000
_cell.angle_alpha   90.00
_cell.angle_beta   90.00
_cell.angle_gamma   90.00
#
_symmetry.space_group_name_H-M   'P 1'
#
loop_
_entity.id
_entity.type
_entity.pdbx_description
1 polymer ?
#
loop_
_entity_poly.entity_id
_entity_poly.type
_entity_poly.pdbx_seq_one_letter_code
_entity_poly.pdbx_strand_id
1 'polypeptide(L)'
;MAALPLRHGCEDNWTWNRRDRSHEVRLYGPGYRVAHFHPNWSSGTAGVRGTRILNNGRYYWELRISQRIFGTSMMFGIGTKRARLHVDAFMNLLGEDDHGWGLSHKGILWHGGRWTHYTKPFRENESTTVGILFDGIAGTLTYYKDGTCLGVAFKGLNEIREPLYPIVCSTAAKTEMTLALMKRDFVNLQDRCRAEILKRVKSQSELDKLALPQRIKAYLNEPLVDSVEPFKPVNNYVNSV
;
A
#
# COMPACT_ATOMS: atom_id res chain seq x y z
N MET A 1 6.64 -15.70 18.54
CA MET A 1 6.49 -14.59 17.57
C MET A 1 5.50 -15.02 16.50
N ALA A 2 4.47 -14.22 16.22
CA ALA A 2 3.59 -14.47 15.08
C ALA A 2 4.38 -14.39 13.77
N ALA A 3 4.10 -15.28 12.82
CA ALA A 3 4.77 -15.26 11.52
C ALA A 3 4.36 -14.00 10.74
N LEU A 4 5.35 -13.31 10.16
CA LEU A 4 5.12 -12.17 9.28
C LEU A 4 4.23 -12.58 8.09
N PRO A 5 3.19 -11.80 7.74
CA PRO A 5 2.40 -12.07 6.55
C PRO A 5 3.27 -12.13 5.30
N LEU A 6 2.98 -13.06 4.40
CA LEU A 6 3.74 -13.28 3.17
C LEU A 6 5.24 -13.49 3.41
N ARG A 7 5.63 -14.19 4.49
CA ARG A 7 7.05 -14.50 4.80
C ARG A 7 7.83 -15.16 3.66
N HIS A 8 7.14 -15.88 2.77
CA HIS A 8 7.71 -16.54 1.60
C HIS A 8 7.44 -15.78 0.29
N GLY A 9 6.84 -14.59 0.35
CA GLY A 9 6.65 -13.72 -0.80
C GLY A 9 7.92 -12.97 -1.17
N CYS A 10 7.84 -12.14 -2.21
CA CYS A 10 8.92 -11.27 -2.63
C CYS A 10 8.74 -9.83 -2.12
N GLU A 11 9.81 -9.05 -2.14
CA GLU A 11 9.74 -7.62 -1.86
C GLU A 11 8.81 -6.93 -2.86
N ASP A 12 8.08 -5.95 -2.36
CA ASP A 12 7.35 -4.99 -3.18
C ASP A 12 7.95 -3.60 -2.96
N ASN A 13 7.90 -2.73 -3.97
CA ASN A 13 8.67 -1.47 -4.00
C ASN A 13 7.87 -0.27 -4.49
N TRP A 14 6.55 -0.29 -4.29
CA TRP A 14 5.70 0.86 -4.62
C TRP A 14 5.92 2.05 -3.66
N THR A 15 5.31 3.18 -4.02
CA THR A 15 5.57 4.49 -3.42
C THR A 15 4.28 5.28 -3.24
N TRP A 16 4.30 6.36 -2.45
CA TRP A 16 3.20 7.31 -2.46
C TRP A 16 3.13 8.06 -3.79
N ASN A 17 1.93 8.27 -4.30
CA ASN A 17 1.71 8.89 -5.60
C ASN A 17 1.80 10.42 -5.50
N ARG A 18 2.76 11.00 -6.22
CA ARG A 18 3.02 12.45 -6.23
C ARG A 18 1.86 13.28 -6.77
N ARG A 19 1.06 12.71 -7.67
CA ARG A 19 -0.05 13.37 -8.38
C ARG A 19 -1.40 13.08 -7.73
N ASP A 20 -1.45 12.17 -6.76
CA ASP A 20 -2.70 11.65 -6.21
C ASP A 20 -2.67 11.73 -4.69
N ARG A 21 -2.76 12.98 -4.23
CA ARG A 21 -2.62 13.40 -2.83
C ARG A 21 -3.29 14.75 -2.63
N SER A 22 -3.66 15.04 -1.39
CA SER A 22 -3.96 16.41 -0.98
C SER A 22 -2.75 17.33 -1.17
N HIS A 23 -3.02 18.61 -1.46
CA HIS A 23 -2.01 19.67 -1.46
C HIS A 23 -1.35 19.86 -0.08
N GLU A 24 -2.01 19.42 1.00
CA GLU A 24 -1.52 19.42 2.38
C GLU A 24 -0.58 18.25 2.72
N VAL A 25 -0.26 17.36 1.78
CA VAL A 25 0.68 16.24 1.99
C VAL A 25 1.96 16.46 1.21
N ARG A 26 3.11 16.58 1.89
CA ARG A 26 4.43 16.58 1.25
C ARG A 26 5.02 15.16 1.24
N LEU A 27 5.67 14.78 0.14
CA LEU A 27 6.31 13.48 0.01
C LEU A 27 7.84 13.63 -0.12
N TYR A 28 8.60 12.83 0.62
CA TYR A 28 10.07 12.80 0.55
C TYR A 28 10.64 11.43 0.96
N GLY A 29 11.97 11.39 1.09
CA GLY A 29 12.74 10.17 1.33
C GLY A 29 12.95 9.35 0.05
N PRO A 30 13.74 8.27 0.12
CA PRO A 30 13.99 7.40 -1.01
C PRO A 30 12.67 6.85 -1.59
N GLY A 31 12.43 7.13 -2.86
CA GLY A 31 11.20 6.70 -3.54
C GLY A 31 9.92 7.31 -2.97
N TYR A 32 9.93 8.53 -2.41
CA TYR A 32 8.70 9.18 -1.91
C TYR A 32 7.92 8.33 -0.89
N ARG A 33 8.63 7.57 -0.05
CA ARG A 33 8.05 6.63 0.91
C ARG A 33 7.58 7.29 2.21
N VAL A 34 7.94 8.55 2.45
CA VAL A 34 7.50 9.32 3.61
C VAL A 34 6.41 10.29 3.20
N ALA A 35 5.23 10.18 3.81
CA ALA A 35 4.14 11.14 3.68
C ALA A 35 4.07 12.03 4.92
N HIS A 36 4.25 13.33 4.74
CA HIS A 36 4.20 14.35 5.79
C HIS A 36 2.98 15.23 5.60
N PHE A 37 2.01 15.06 6.50
CA PHE A 37 0.72 15.71 6.49
C PHE A 37 0.78 17.04 7.23
N HIS A 38 0.14 18.07 6.67
CA HIS A 38 -0.05 19.37 7.30
C HIS A 38 1.27 19.93 7.88
N PRO A 39 2.28 20.22 7.03
CA PRO A 39 3.63 20.57 7.49
C PRO A 39 3.70 21.88 8.28
N ASN A 40 2.71 22.77 8.08
CA ASN A 40 2.66 24.07 8.73
C ASN A 40 1.65 24.07 9.89
N TRP A 41 0.36 24.03 9.57
CA TRP A 41 -0.77 23.91 10.50
C TRP A 41 -1.80 22.94 9.93
N SER A 42 -2.73 22.47 10.77
CA SER A 42 -3.82 21.62 10.30
C SER A 42 -5.04 22.45 9.89
N SER A 43 -5.59 22.14 8.73
CA SER A 43 -6.73 22.85 8.09
C SER A 43 -7.89 21.94 7.71
N GLY A 44 -7.81 20.64 8.02
CA GLY A 44 -8.84 19.69 7.64
C GLY A 44 -8.32 18.26 7.69
N THR A 45 -8.79 17.42 6.76
CA THR A 45 -8.30 16.05 6.58
C THR A 45 -7.58 15.94 5.25
N ALA A 46 -6.33 15.49 5.28
CA ALA A 46 -5.52 15.29 4.09
C ALA A 46 -5.19 13.81 3.91
N GLY A 47 -5.16 13.35 2.66
CA GLY A 47 -4.91 11.96 2.29
C GLY A 47 -3.92 11.84 1.13
N VAL A 48 -3.32 10.65 1.00
CA VAL A 48 -2.48 10.28 -0.14
C VAL A 48 -2.71 8.82 -0.53
N ARG A 49 -2.69 8.58 -1.85
CA ARG A 49 -2.83 7.25 -2.44
C ARG A 49 -1.48 6.65 -2.83
N GLY A 50 -1.35 5.35 -2.70
CA GLY A 50 -0.20 4.58 -3.17
C GLY A 50 -0.22 4.34 -4.68
N THR A 51 0.93 4.00 -5.26
CA THR A 51 1.05 3.67 -6.70
C THR A 51 0.69 2.21 -7.03
N ARG A 52 0.53 1.34 -6.03
CA ARG A 52 0.22 -0.09 -6.21
C ARG A 52 -1.28 -0.32 -6.40
N ILE A 53 -1.64 -0.96 -7.51
CA ILE A 53 -2.95 -1.60 -7.69
C ILE A 53 -2.93 -2.94 -6.96
N LEU A 54 -3.97 -3.22 -6.17
CA LEU A 54 -4.02 -4.37 -5.27
C LEU A 54 -4.85 -5.56 -5.81
N ASN A 55 -5.79 -5.32 -6.72
CA ASN A 55 -6.75 -6.36 -7.14
C ASN A 55 -6.06 -7.63 -7.64
N ASN A 56 -6.68 -8.78 -7.38
CA ASN A 56 -6.23 -10.11 -7.81
C ASN A 56 -4.88 -10.58 -7.24
N GLY A 57 -4.27 -9.83 -6.32
CA GLY A 57 -3.04 -10.22 -5.65
C GLY A 57 -3.15 -10.24 -4.13
N ARG A 58 -2.05 -10.64 -3.48
CA ARG A 58 -1.88 -10.55 -2.04
C ARG A 58 -0.71 -9.64 -1.72
N TYR A 59 -0.95 -8.65 -0.88
CA TYR A 59 0.00 -7.61 -0.55
C TYR A 59 0.01 -7.39 0.96
N TYR A 60 1.21 -7.21 1.50
CA TYR A 60 1.40 -6.78 2.87
C TYR A 60 2.29 -5.56 2.88
N TRP A 61 1.91 -4.51 3.62
CA TRP A 61 2.77 -3.37 3.84
C TRP A 61 2.68 -2.85 5.26
N GLU A 62 3.75 -2.24 5.72
CA GLU A 62 3.84 -1.61 7.04
C GLU A 62 3.98 -0.10 6.92
N LEU A 63 3.22 0.59 7.75
CA LEU A 63 3.28 2.02 7.98
C LEU A 63 3.91 2.25 9.34
N ARG A 64 5.07 2.92 9.36
CA ARG A 64 5.68 3.41 10.59
C ARG A 64 5.17 4.82 10.85
N ILE A 65 4.54 5.01 12.00
CA ILE A 65 4.01 6.30 12.43
C ILE A 65 4.91 6.82 13.54
N SER A 66 5.64 7.89 13.24
CA SER A 66 6.68 8.42 14.12
C SER A 66 6.07 9.22 15.27
N GLN A 67 6.16 8.70 16.49
CA GLN A 67 6.01 9.37 17.81
C GLN A 67 4.71 10.16 18.09
N ARG A 68 3.80 10.27 17.13
CA ARG A 68 2.64 11.16 17.21
C ARG A 68 1.44 10.51 16.53
N ILE A 69 0.87 9.50 17.16
CA ILE A 69 -0.55 9.18 16.96
C ILE A 69 -1.33 10.10 17.89
N PHE A 70 -2.15 11.00 17.33
CA PHE A 70 -2.95 11.96 18.08
C PHE A 70 -3.98 12.64 17.15
N GLY A 71 -4.80 13.51 17.73
CA GLY A 71 -5.71 14.38 16.97
C GLY A 71 -7.05 13.71 16.63
N THR A 72 -7.82 14.38 15.77
CA THR A 72 -9.20 13.97 15.49
C THR A 72 -9.28 12.63 14.75
N SER A 73 -8.46 12.46 13.72
CA SER A 73 -8.49 11.32 12.80
C SER A 73 -7.11 11.06 12.17
N MET A 74 -6.70 9.81 12.21
CA MET A 74 -5.62 9.23 11.39
C MET A 74 -6.15 7.91 10.91
N MET A 75 -6.06 7.65 9.61
CA MET A 75 -6.68 6.49 8.99
C MET A 75 -5.71 5.74 8.08
N PHE A 76 -5.89 4.43 8.05
CA PHE A 76 -5.08 3.50 7.28
C PHE A 76 -5.99 2.54 6.56
N GLY A 77 -5.77 2.31 5.26
CA GLY A 77 -6.58 1.34 4.53
C GLY A 77 -6.39 1.40 3.04
N ILE A 78 -7.49 1.20 2.32
CA ILE A 78 -7.51 1.14 0.86
C ILE A 78 -8.69 1.92 0.29
N GLY A 79 -8.63 2.28 -0.97
CA GLY A 79 -9.77 2.83 -1.69
C GLY A 79 -9.58 2.83 -3.20
N THR A 80 -10.66 3.16 -3.91
CA THR A 80 -10.65 3.31 -5.37
C THR A 80 -10.06 4.67 -5.76
N LYS A 81 -9.97 4.94 -7.08
CA LYS A 81 -9.60 6.28 -7.56
C LYS A 81 -10.58 7.39 -7.14
N ARG A 82 -11.82 7.01 -6.82
CA ARG A 82 -12.91 7.92 -6.48
C ARG A 82 -12.88 8.35 -5.01
N ALA A 83 -12.16 7.63 -4.15
CA ALA A 83 -11.99 8.00 -2.75
C ALA A 83 -11.37 9.40 -2.63
N ARG A 84 -12.06 10.30 -1.92
CA ARG A 84 -11.60 11.67 -1.74
C ARG A 84 -10.32 11.70 -0.91
N LEU A 85 -9.40 12.60 -1.25
CA LEU A 85 -8.11 12.74 -0.55
C LEU A 85 -7.96 14.06 0.21
N HIS A 86 -8.96 14.94 0.19
CA HIS A 86 -8.91 16.20 0.90
C HIS A 86 -10.30 16.71 1.27
N VAL A 87 -10.43 17.33 2.45
CA VAL A 87 -11.60 18.11 2.85
C VAL A 87 -11.19 19.12 3.92
N ASP A 88 -11.75 20.33 3.87
CA ASP A 88 -11.58 21.38 4.89
C ASP A 88 -12.47 21.12 6.12
N ALA A 89 -12.41 19.88 6.62
CA ALA A 89 -13.13 19.43 7.81
C ALA A 89 -12.33 18.34 8.52
N PHE A 90 -12.42 18.29 9.86
CA PHE A 90 -11.74 17.30 10.68
C PHE A 90 -12.60 16.04 10.83
N MET A 91 -12.40 15.04 9.97
CA MET A 91 -13.28 13.85 9.93
C MET A 91 -12.55 12.56 9.53
N ASN A 92 -13.24 11.43 9.66
CA ASN A 92 -12.79 10.16 9.11
C ASN A 92 -13.09 10.13 7.60
N LEU A 93 -12.13 10.58 6.80
CA LEU A 93 -12.29 10.69 5.35
C LEU A 93 -12.32 9.32 4.65
N LEU A 94 -11.49 8.37 5.09
CA LEU A 94 -11.37 7.06 4.43
C LEU A 94 -12.52 6.14 4.86
N GLY A 95 -13.48 5.93 3.96
CA GLY A 95 -14.70 5.15 4.23
C GLY A 95 -15.92 6.00 4.59
N GLU A 96 -15.85 7.31 4.35
CA GLU A 96 -17.03 8.19 4.38
C GLU A 96 -18.10 7.80 3.34
N ASP A 97 -17.67 7.13 2.27
CA ASP A 97 -18.47 6.63 1.16
C ASP A 97 -18.08 5.18 0.82
N ASP A 98 -18.65 4.65 -0.26
CA ASP A 98 -18.40 3.28 -0.73
C ASP A 98 -17.06 3.12 -1.49
N HIS A 99 -16.24 4.17 -1.56
CA HIS A 99 -14.96 4.17 -2.28
C HIS A 99 -13.74 3.98 -1.38
N GLY A 100 -13.93 3.97 -0.05
CA GLY A 100 -12.88 3.75 0.92
C GLY A 100 -13.20 2.68 1.96
N TRP A 101 -12.16 2.01 2.45
CA TRP A 101 -12.19 1.08 3.59
C TRP A 101 -11.06 1.45 4.53
N GLY A 102 -11.40 2.01 5.69
CA GLY A 102 -10.41 2.62 6.57
C GLY A 102 -10.52 2.17 8.02
N LEU A 103 -9.36 1.97 8.66
CA LEU A 103 -9.23 1.87 10.11
C LEU A 103 -8.73 3.20 10.65
N SER A 104 -9.48 3.80 11.57
CA SER A 104 -9.02 4.94 12.35
C SER A 104 -8.10 4.51 13.50
N HIS A 105 -7.16 5.36 13.92
CA HIS A 105 -6.33 5.13 15.10
C HIS A 105 -7.14 4.96 16.40
N LYS A 106 -8.43 5.37 16.41
CA LYS A 106 -9.37 5.15 17.51
C LYS A 106 -9.94 3.72 17.57
N GLY A 107 -9.47 2.82 16.70
CA GLY A 107 -9.88 1.42 16.68
C GLY A 107 -11.24 1.17 16.02
N ILE A 108 -11.70 2.11 15.20
CA ILE A 108 -13.00 2.08 14.52
C ILE A 108 -12.78 1.91 13.02
N LEU A 109 -13.50 0.96 12.41
CA LEU A 109 -13.57 0.75 10.96
C LEU A 109 -14.64 1.64 10.34
N TRP A 110 -14.37 2.12 9.13
CA TRP A 110 -15.24 2.98 8.33
C TRP A 110 -15.35 2.47 6.90
N HIS A 111 -16.58 2.39 6.39
CA HIS A 111 -16.92 2.10 4.99
C HIS A 111 -18.39 2.46 4.73
N GLY A 112 -18.68 3.07 3.57
CA GLY A 112 -20.06 3.40 3.17
C GLY A 112 -20.76 4.37 4.14
N GLY A 113 -19.99 5.26 4.78
CA GLY A 113 -20.50 6.18 5.80
C GLY A 113 -20.91 5.52 7.12
N ARG A 114 -20.67 4.21 7.26
CA ARG A 114 -20.98 3.42 8.45
C ARG A 114 -19.70 3.09 9.20
N TRP A 115 -19.83 2.86 10.50
CA TRP A 115 -18.71 2.56 11.37
C TRP A 115 -18.97 1.37 12.29
N THR A 116 -17.90 0.71 12.74
CA THR A 116 -17.97 -0.40 13.71
C THR A 116 -16.69 -0.48 14.54
N HIS A 117 -16.81 -0.78 15.84
CA HIS A 117 -15.66 -1.04 16.70
C HIS A 117 -14.93 -2.32 16.29
N TYR A 118 -13.60 -2.26 16.25
CA TYR A 118 -12.77 -3.37 15.77
C TYR A 118 -11.62 -3.71 16.71
N THR A 119 -10.98 -2.70 17.29
CA THR A 119 -9.88 -2.90 18.23
C THR A 119 -9.86 -1.79 19.27
N LYS A 120 -9.02 -1.94 20.30
CA LYS A 120 -8.75 -0.86 21.25
C LYS A 120 -8.08 0.31 20.52
N PRO A 121 -8.38 1.57 20.89
CA PRO A 121 -7.66 2.72 20.38
C PRO A 121 -6.14 2.55 20.49
N PHE A 122 -5.42 3.05 19.50
CA PHE A 122 -3.98 3.10 19.52
C PHE A 122 -3.55 4.12 20.58
N ARG A 123 -2.48 3.82 21.31
CA ARG A 123 -1.99 4.72 22.34
C ARG A 123 -1.45 6.00 21.70
N GLU A 124 -1.86 7.13 22.23
CA GLU A 124 -1.40 8.42 21.74
C GLU A 124 0.06 8.66 22.12
N ASN A 125 0.78 9.41 21.28
CA ASN A 125 2.19 9.79 21.48
C ASN A 125 3.17 8.61 21.61
N GLU A 126 2.76 7.39 21.23
CA GLU A 126 3.64 6.24 21.08
C GLU A 126 3.89 5.94 19.60
N SER A 127 5.12 5.58 19.26
CA SER A 127 5.41 5.05 17.92
C SER A 127 4.63 3.76 17.70
N THR A 128 3.96 3.64 16.57
CA THR A 128 3.20 2.44 16.22
C THR A 128 3.52 2.02 14.80
N THR A 129 3.67 0.71 14.59
CA THR A 129 3.71 0.11 13.26
C THR A 129 2.34 -0.47 12.93
N VAL A 130 1.72 0.02 11.86
CA VAL A 130 0.46 -0.53 11.33
C VAL A 130 0.77 -1.38 10.12
N GLY A 131 0.58 -2.69 10.24
CA GLY A 131 0.66 -3.63 9.12
C GLY A 131 -0.71 -3.81 8.48
N ILE A 132 -0.75 -3.92 7.16
CA ILE A 132 -1.99 -4.13 6.39
C ILE A 132 -1.76 -5.27 5.42
N LEU A 133 -2.56 -6.34 5.55
CA LEU A 133 -2.61 -7.47 4.63
C LEU A 133 -3.88 -7.36 3.80
N PHE A 134 -3.72 -7.14 2.49
CA PHE A 134 -4.77 -7.29 1.50
C PHE A 134 -4.66 -8.67 0.85
N ASP A 135 -5.74 -9.46 0.91
CA ASP A 135 -5.89 -10.70 0.16
C ASP A 135 -7.00 -10.52 -0.86
N GLY A 136 -6.63 -10.22 -2.12
CA GLY A 136 -7.57 -10.01 -3.21
C GLY A 136 -8.25 -11.29 -3.71
N ILE A 137 -7.73 -12.47 -3.34
CA ILE A 137 -8.32 -13.77 -3.70
C ILE A 137 -9.43 -14.11 -2.70
N ALA A 138 -9.13 -14.00 -1.41
CA ALA A 138 -10.12 -14.20 -0.35
C ALA A 138 -11.06 -12.99 -0.16
N GLY A 139 -10.70 -11.84 -0.73
CA GLY A 139 -11.46 -10.59 -0.62
C GLY A 139 -11.39 -9.95 0.75
N THR A 140 -10.26 -10.04 1.46
CA THR A 140 -10.14 -9.59 2.85
C THR A 140 -9.07 -8.51 3.05
N LEU A 141 -9.34 -7.60 3.99
CA LEU A 141 -8.34 -6.67 4.54
C LEU A 141 -8.16 -6.94 6.03
N THR A 142 -6.92 -7.18 6.44
CA THR A 142 -6.53 -7.58 7.80
C THR A 142 -5.49 -6.59 8.32
N TYR A 143 -5.68 -6.10 9.54
CA TYR A 143 -4.75 -5.15 10.17
C TYR A 143 -3.88 -5.81 11.22
N TYR A 144 -2.68 -5.27 11.38
CA TYR A 144 -1.70 -5.64 12.39
C TYR A 144 -1.27 -4.38 13.13
N LYS A 145 -1.10 -4.47 14.44
CA LYS A 145 -0.50 -3.42 15.26
C LYS A 145 0.73 -3.97 15.96
N ASP A 146 1.88 -3.37 15.69
CA ASP A 146 3.18 -3.75 16.27
C ASP A 146 3.45 -5.27 16.14
N GLY A 147 3.18 -5.82 14.95
CA GLY A 147 3.34 -7.24 14.62
C GLY A 147 2.21 -8.16 15.13
N THR A 148 1.25 -7.66 15.90
CA THR A 148 0.11 -8.43 16.39
C THR A 148 -1.07 -8.33 15.42
N CYS A 149 -1.56 -9.48 14.94
CA CYS A 149 -2.76 -9.54 14.10
C CYS A 149 -4.00 -9.10 14.89
N LEU A 150 -4.78 -8.19 14.33
CA LEU A 150 -6.03 -7.69 14.92
C LEU A 150 -7.28 -8.41 14.39
N GLY A 151 -7.12 -9.28 13.39
CA GLY A 151 -8.22 -9.98 12.72
C GLY A 151 -8.54 -9.44 11.33
N VAL A 152 -9.59 -9.98 10.71
CA VAL A 152 -10.11 -9.50 9.42
C VAL A 152 -11.03 -8.32 9.69
N ALA A 153 -10.73 -7.17 9.09
CA ALA A 153 -11.52 -5.95 9.22
C ALA A 153 -12.60 -5.82 8.14
N PHE A 154 -12.27 -6.16 6.90
CA PHE A 154 -13.21 -6.06 5.78
C PHE A 154 -13.21 -7.34 4.94
N LYS A 155 -14.35 -7.63 4.31
CA LYS A 155 -14.60 -8.79 3.43
C LYS A 155 -15.29 -8.32 2.15
N GLY A 156 -15.35 -9.18 1.12
CA GLY A 156 -16.00 -8.90 -0.17
C GLY A 156 -15.17 -8.04 -1.12
N LEU A 157 -13.90 -7.79 -0.82
CA LEU A 157 -13.03 -6.92 -1.63
C LEU A 157 -12.66 -7.52 -2.99
N ASN A 158 -12.86 -8.82 -3.17
CA ASN A 158 -12.69 -9.54 -4.44
C ASN A 158 -13.80 -9.21 -5.46
N GLU A 159 -14.93 -8.65 -5.01
CA GLU A 159 -16.05 -8.26 -5.87
C GLU A 159 -15.82 -6.87 -6.51
N ILE A 160 -14.91 -6.08 -5.95
CA ILE A 160 -14.58 -4.74 -6.44
C ILE A 160 -13.76 -4.84 -7.71
N ARG A 161 -14.38 -4.46 -8.84
CA ARG A 161 -13.75 -4.47 -10.17
C ARG A 161 -12.83 -3.28 -10.40
N GLU A 162 -13.09 -2.16 -9.73
CA GLU A 162 -12.24 -0.98 -9.84
C GLU A 162 -10.88 -1.21 -9.17
N PRO A 163 -9.81 -0.59 -9.70
CA PRO A 163 -8.50 -0.62 -9.06
C PRO A 163 -8.54 -0.10 -7.62
N LEU A 164 -8.10 -0.93 -6.68
CA LEU A 164 -7.92 -0.62 -5.27
C LEU A 164 -6.46 -0.25 -4.99
N TYR A 165 -6.27 0.77 -4.17
CA TYR A 165 -4.96 1.32 -3.82
C TYR A 165 -4.83 1.50 -2.32
N PRO A 166 -3.61 1.37 -1.76
CA PRO A 166 -3.32 1.80 -0.40
C PRO A 166 -3.62 3.30 -0.23
N ILE A 167 -4.28 3.68 0.86
CA ILE A 167 -4.57 5.07 1.21
C ILE A 167 -4.30 5.29 2.70
N VAL A 168 -3.75 6.45 3.02
CA VAL A 168 -3.61 6.95 4.38
C VAL A 168 -4.13 8.38 4.47
N CYS A 169 -4.75 8.73 5.59
CA CYS A 169 -5.28 10.07 5.86
C CYS A 169 -4.89 10.54 7.26
N SER A 170 -4.73 11.85 7.45
CA SER A 170 -4.49 12.46 8.76
C SER A 170 -5.12 13.86 8.85
N THR A 171 -5.65 14.18 10.02
CA THR A 171 -6.01 15.54 10.44
C THR A 171 -4.92 16.21 11.27
N ALA A 172 -3.90 15.48 11.67
CA ALA A 172 -2.91 15.97 12.63
C ALA A 172 -1.74 16.65 11.93
N ALA A 173 -1.43 17.88 12.38
CA ALA A 173 -0.31 18.64 11.89
C ALA A 173 1.02 17.91 12.11
N LYS A 174 1.93 18.02 11.15
CA LYS A 174 3.29 17.50 11.22
C LYS A 174 3.36 16.00 11.48
N THR A 175 2.39 15.26 10.96
CA THR A 175 2.36 13.79 11.05
C THR A 175 3.17 13.19 9.92
N GLU A 176 4.02 12.22 10.24
CA GLU A 176 4.76 11.45 9.24
C GLU A 176 4.31 9.99 9.25
N MET A 177 3.98 9.47 8.08
CA MET A 177 3.70 8.06 7.85
C MET A 177 4.67 7.52 6.80
N THR A 178 5.51 6.56 7.20
CA THR A 178 6.56 6.01 6.36
C THR A 178 6.24 4.60 5.91
N LEU A 179 6.29 4.35 4.60
CA LEU A 179 6.27 3.00 4.04
C LEU A 179 7.55 2.28 4.40
N ALA A 180 7.43 1.19 5.15
CA ALA A 180 8.54 0.38 5.59
C ALA A 180 8.59 -0.95 4.82
N LEU A 181 8.26 -2.06 5.47
CA LEU A 181 8.23 -3.38 4.87
C LEU A 181 7.09 -3.46 3.85
N MET A 182 7.36 -3.99 2.67
CA MET A 182 6.38 -4.21 1.62
C MET A 182 6.63 -5.57 0.97
N LYS A 183 5.62 -6.42 0.97
CA LYS A 183 5.68 -7.78 0.43
C LYS A 183 4.50 -8.01 -0.49
N ARG A 184 4.73 -8.85 -1.50
CA ARG A 184 3.66 -9.39 -2.34
C ARG A 184 3.84 -10.89 -2.51
N ASP A 185 2.75 -11.59 -2.77
CA ASP A 185 2.80 -12.99 -3.16
C ASP A 185 3.30 -13.13 -4.61
N PHE A 186 3.75 -14.33 -4.95
CA PHE A 186 4.11 -14.67 -6.32
C PHE A 186 2.84 -14.85 -7.16
N VAL A 187 2.88 -14.42 -8.41
CA VAL A 187 1.72 -14.55 -9.32
C VAL A 187 1.45 -16.02 -9.62
N ASN A 188 2.51 -16.83 -9.74
CA ASN A 188 2.43 -18.26 -10.00
C ASN A 188 3.70 -18.99 -9.50
N LEU A 189 3.71 -20.33 -9.61
CA LEU A 189 4.84 -21.16 -9.21
C LEU A 189 6.10 -20.90 -10.05
N GLN A 190 5.95 -20.59 -11.34
CA GLN A 190 7.08 -20.33 -12.23
C GLN A 190 7.86 -19.08 -11.78
N ASP A 191 7.16 -18.00 -11.44
CA ASP A 191 7.76 -16.76 -10.93
C ASP A 191 8.44 -16.98 -9.58
N ARG A 192 7.84 -17.82 -8.72
CA ARG A 192 8.46 -18.21 -7.45
C ARG A 192 9.75 -19.00 -7.67
N CYS A 193 9.71 -20.00 -8.55
CA CYS A 193 10.89 -20.79 -8.89
C CYS A 193 12.00 -19.90 -9.48
N ARG A 194 11.64 -18.99 -10.40
CA ARG A 194 12.58 -18.01 -10.96
C ARG A 194 13.23 -17.17 -9.87
N ALA A 195 12.45 -16.59 -8.96
CA ALA A 195 12.98 -15.77 -7.89
C ALA A 195 13.91 -16.53 -6.94
N GLU A 196 13.59 -17.78 -6.58
CA GLU A 196 14.47 -18.61 -5.76
C GLU A 196 15.77 -19.01 -6.46
N ILE A 197 15.72 -19.29 -7.77
CA ILE A 197 16.92 -19.56 -8.58
C ILE A 197 17.82 -18.32 -8.63
N LEU A 198 17.25 -17.14 -8.89
CA LEU A 198 18.00 -15.88 -9.01
C LEU A 198 18.60 -15.37 -7.69
N LYS A 199 18.14 -15.86 -6.53
CA LYS A 199 18.83 -15.61 -5.26
C LYS A 199 20.20 -16.29 -5.17
N ARG A 200 20.36 -17.41 -5.87
CA ARG A 200 21.56 -18.27 -5.84
C ARG A 200 22.44 -18.09 -7.07
N VAL A 201 21.87 -17.68 -8.19
CA VAL A 201 22.56 -17.48 -9.47
C VAL A 201 22.60 -15.99 -9.76
N LYS A 202 23.77 -15.37 -9.63
CA LYS A 202 23.93 -13.90 -9.72
C LYS A 202 24.61 -13.45 -11.02
N SER A 203 25.06 -14.40 -11.83
CA SER A 203 25.80 -14.11 -13.06
C SER A 203 25.39 -15.05 -14.18
N GLN A 204 25.53 -14.58 -15.42
CA GLN A 204 25.28 -15.39 -16.62
C GLN A 204 26.16 -16.65 -16.64
N SER A 205 27.41 -16.55 -16.19
CA SER A 205 28.33 -17.70 -16.14
C SER A 205 27.90 -18.79 -15.15
N GLU A 206 27.26 -18.43 -14.04
CA GLU A 206 26.65 -19.40 -13.11
C GLU A 206 25.39 -20.03 -13.71
N LEU A 207 24.59 -19.24 -14.42
CA LEU A 207 23.40 -19.72 -15.13
C LEU A 207 23.78 -20.71 -16.24
N ASP A 208 24.88 -20.46 -16.95
CA ASP A 208 25.36 -21.31 -18.04
C ASP A 208 25.84 -22.67 -17.56
N LYS A 209 26.33 -22.77 -16.32
CA LYS A 209 26.69 -24.04 -15.65
C LYS A 209 25.47 -24.91 -15.35
N LEU A 210 24.27 -24.35 -15.33
CA LEU A 210 23.05 -25.13 -15.13
C LEU A 210 22.75 -25.91 -16.42
N ALA A 211 22.46 -27.20 -16.28
CA ALA A 211 22.00 -28.07 -17.37
C ALA A 211 20.53 -27.79 -17.75
N LEU A 212 20.23 -26.52 -18.06
CA LEU A 212 18.89 -26.04 -18.41
C LEU A 212 18.79 -25.78 -19.92
N PRO A 213 17.63 -26.03 -20.54
CA PRO A 213 17.34 -25.61 -21.91
C PRO A 213 17.56 -24.11 -22.13
N GLN A 214 18.01 -23.72 -23.33
CA GLN A 214 18.33 -22.32 -23.65
C GLN A 214 17.15 -21.36 -23.42
N ARG A 215 15.92 -21.82 -23.68
CA ARG A 215 14.70 -21.03 -23.41
C ARG A 215 14.53 -20.71 -21.91
N ILE A 216 14.86 -21.66 -21.03
CA ILE A 216 14.79 -21.44 -19.58
C ILE A 216 15.93 -20.52 -19.13
N LYS A 217 17.15 -20.69 -19.68
CA LYS A 217 18.25 -19.76 -19.42
C LYS A 217 17.88 -18.33 -19.85
N ALA A 218 17.31 -18.15 -21.04
CA ALA A 218 16.84 -16.84 -21.50
C ALA A 218 15.76 -16.25 -20.57
N TYR A 219 14.76 -17.05 -20.18
CA TYR A 219 13.72 -16.62 -19.23
C TYR A 219 14.30 -16.23 -17.87
N LEU A 220 15.29 -16.95 -17.35
CA LEU A 220 15.94 -16.61 -16.09
C LEU A 220 16.83 -15.36 -16.21
N ASN A 221 17.51 -15.19 -17.34
CA ASN A 221 18.45 -14.09 -17.59
C ASN A 221 17.80 -12.78 -18.03
N GLU A 222 16.51 -12.76 -18.38
CA GLU A 222 15.77 -11.50 -18.53
C GLU A 222 15.95 -10.69 -17.22
N PRO A 223 16.64 -9.54 -17.24
CA PRO A 223 16.74 -8.68 -16.06
C PRO A 223 15.31 -8.24 -15.70
N LEU A 224 14.88 -8.23 -14.43
CA LEU A 224 15.01 -7.09 -13.49
C LEU A 224 14.54 -5.71 -14.03
N VAL A 225 13.97 -5.66 -15.23
CA VAL A 225 13.38 -4.48 -15.88
C VAL A 225 11.90 -4.40 -15.52
N ASP A 226 11.63 -4.20 -14.23
CA ASP A 226 10.42 -3.51 -13.77
C ASP A 226 10.82 -2.04 -13.45
N SER A 227 11.65 -1.44 -14.30
CA SER A 227 11.49 -0.01 -14.52
C SER A 227 10.16 0.13 -15.25
N VAL A 228 9.10 0.40 -14.49
CA VAL A 228 7.80 0.82 -15.02
C VAL A 228 8.08 1.91 -16.04
N GLU A 229 8.10 1.58 -17.33
CA GLU A 229 8.05 2.61 -18.35
C GLU A 229 6.73 3.35 -18.13
N PRO A 230 6.76 4.69 -17.99
CA PRO A 230 5.53 5.45 -17.90
C PRO A 230 4.68 5.15 -19.13
N PHE A 231 3.40 4.83 -18.90
CA PHE A 231 2.38 4.68 -19.93
C PHE A 231 2.56 5.76 -21.00
N LYS A 232 2.95 5.36 -22.21
CA LYS A 232 2.90 6.20 -23.41
C LYS A 232 1.49 6.07 -23.99
N PRO A 233 0.69 7.15 -24.01
CA PRO A 233 -0.62 7.11 -24.66
C PRO A 233 -0.44 6.76 -26.13
N VAL A 234 -1.07 5.67 -26.56
CA VAL A 234 -1.26 5.38 -27.98
C VAL A 234 -2.40 6.26 -28.46
N ASN A 235 -2.11 7.52 -28.77
CA ASN A 235 -2.77 8.32 -29.81
C ASN A 235 -2.29 9.77 -29.75
N ASN A 236 -1.32 10.08 -30.62
CA ASN A 236 -1.16 11.43 -31.16
C ASN A 236 -2.09 11.53 -32.38
N TYR A 237 -3.33 11.95 -32.14
CA TYR A 237 -4.06 12.71 -33.15
C TYR A 237 -4.25 14.12 -32.58
N VAL A 238 -3.22 14.92 -32.81
CA VAL A 238 -3.37 16.36 -33.00
C VAL A 238 -4.25 16.52 -34.24
N ASN A 239 -5.36 17.24 -34.08
CA ASN A 239 -5.87 18.21 -35.07
C ASN A 239 -6.54 19.29 -34.20
N SER A 240 -5.85 20.39 -33.87
CA SER A 240 -5.93 21.65 -34.62
C SER A 240 -7.37 22.06 -34.97
N VAL A 241 -8.02 22.84 -34.10
CA VAL A 241 -8.33 24.28 -34.24
C VAL A 241 -8.51 24.86 -32.84
#